data_AF-A0A2A4TTI8-F1
#
_entry.id   AF-A0A2A4TTI8-F1
#
_cell.length_a   1.000
_cell.length_b   1.000
_cell.length_c   1.000
_cell.angle_alpha   90.00
_cell.angle_beta   90.00
_cell.angle_gamma   90.00
#
_symmetry.space_group_name_H-M   'P 1'
#
loop_
_entity.id
_entity.type
_entity.pdbx_description
1 polymer ?
#
loop_
_entity_poly.entity_id
_entity_poly.type
_entity_poly.pdbx_seq_one_letter_code
_entity_poly.pdbx_strand_id
1 'polypeptide(L)'
;MDITIEETLLITKQSKAGKPYSIQKAYVHLVNNDGSPKRYPEEISIFPSRDKDGNPIPYQKGEYYLDDTSFVVERGFLQLNFVNISKKNK
;
A
#
# COMPACT_ATOMS: atom_id res chain seq x y z
N MET A 1 -5.09 -10.98 -2.09
CA MET A 1 -5.69 -9.63 -2.12
C MET A 1 -4.86 -8.82 -3.09
N ASP A 2 -5.53 -8.24 -4.07
CA ASP A 2 -4.85 -7.62 -5.20
C ASP A 2 -4.86 -6.10 -5.05
N ILE A 3 -3.73 -5.48 -5.36
CA ILE A 3 -3.55 -4.03 -5.31
C ILE A 3 -3.11 -3.57 -6.69
N THR A 4 -3.77 -2.54 -7.21
CA THR A 4 -3.47 -1.93 -8.49
C THR A 4 -2.85 -0.56 -8.27
N ILE A 5 -1.76 -0.29 -8.97
CA ILE A 5 -1.13 1.03 -9.07
C ILE A 5 -1.38 1.57 -10.47
N GLU A 6 -2.08 2.70 -10.58
CA GLU A 6 -2.40 3.33 -11.87
C GLU A 6 -1.50 4.53 -12.19
N GLU A 7 -0.92 5.14 -11.16
CA GLU A 7 -0.09 6.34 -11.25
C GLU A 7 1.18 6.20 -10.42
N THR A 8 2.29 6.77 -10.92
CA THR A 8 3.58 6.82 -10.21
C THR A 8 3.77 8.11 -9.43
N LEU A 9 2.73 8.95 -9.36
CA LEU A 9 2.79 10.25 -8.70
C LEU A 9 2.92 10.07 -7.19
N LEU A 10 3.95 10.69 -6.62
CA LEU A 10 4.11 10.81 -5.19
C LEU A 10 3.51 12.11 -4.69
N ILE A 11 2.68 12.02 -3.67
CA ILE A 11 2.09 13.17 -2.98
C ILE A 11 2.86 13.37 -1.68
N THR A 12 3.47 14.55 -1.52
CA THR A 12 4.12 14.93 -0.27
C THR A 12 3.10 15.50 0.70
N LYS A 13 3.09 14.97 1.92
CA LYS A 13 2.28 15.44 3.05
C LYS A 13 3.18 15.77 4.24
N GLN A 14 2.64 16.51 5.19
CA GLN A 14 3.33 16.86 6.43
C GLN A 14 2.72 16.09 7.61
N SER A 15 3.56 15.49 8.44
CA SER A 15 3.13 14.84 9.68
C SER A 15 2.73 15.88 10.72
N LYS A 16 2.00 15.47 11.77
CA LYS A 16 1.66 16.34 12.89
C LYS A 16 2.89 16.96 13.57
N ALA A 17 4.03 16.27 13.53
CA ALA A 17 5.32 16.75 14.05
C ALA A 17 6.11 17.62 13.03
N GLY A 18 5.48 18.03 11.93
CA GLY A 18 6.10 18.91 10.93
C GLY A 18 7.02 18.22 9.92
N LYS A 19 7.30 16.92 10.07
CA LYS A 19 8.18 16.17 9.16
C LYS A 19 7.47 15.80 7.85
N PRO A 20 8.06 16.07 6.67
CA PRO A 20 7.47 15.67 5.40
C PRO A 20 7.56 14.15 5.17
N TYR A 21 6.55 13.59 4.53
CA TYR A 21 6.52 12.21 4.06
C TYR A 21 5.81 12.12 2.72
N SER A 22 6.13 11.10 1.94
CA SER A 22 5.52 10.86 0.64
C SER A 22 4.56 9.68 0.73
N ILE A 23 3.45 9.77 0.00
CA ILE A 23 2.50 8.68 -0.20
C ILE A 23 2.20 8.51 -1.68
N GLN A 24 1.71 7.35 -2.04
CA GLN A 24 1.23 7.04 -3.39
C GLN A 24 -0.20 6.50 -3.30
N LYS A 25 -1.02 6.82 -4.30
CA LYS A 25 -2.36 6.25 -4.43
C LYS A 25 -2.30 4.83 -4.95
N ALA A 26 -3.16 3.96 -4.42
CA ALA A 26 -3.36 2.60 -4.89
C ALA A 26 -4.83 2.22 -4.79
N TYR A 27 -5.23 1.19 -5.52
CA TYR A 27 -6.60 0.66 -5.54
C TYR A 27 -6.61 -0.78 -5.09
N VAL A 28 -7.39 -1.08 -4.04
CA VAL A 28 -7.40 -2.40 -3.43
C VAL A 28 -8.68 -3.16 -3.74
N HIS A 29 -8.53 -4.40 -4.19
CA HIS A 29 -9.64 -5.29 -4.52
C HIS A 29 -9.97 -6.16 -3.32
N LEU A 30 -11.15 -5.91 -2.75
CA LEU A 30 -11.63 -6.58 -1.55
C LEU A 30 -12.79 -7.54 -1.88
N VAL A 31 -13.11 -8.38 -0.91
CA VAL A 31 -14.30 -9.24 -0.94
C VAL A 31 -15.32 -8.73 0.10
N ASN A 32 -16.58 -9.04 -0.15
CA ASN A 32 -17.68 -8.90 0.80
C ASN A 32 -17.57 -9.96 1.89
N ASN A 33 -18.37 -9.81 2.95
CA ASN A 33 -18.41 -10.78 4.06
C ASN A 33 -18.86 -12.18 3.64
N ASP A 34 -19.61 -12.29 2.54
CA ASP A 34 -20.04 -13.55 1.93
C ASP A 34 -18.98 -14.17 1.00
N GLY A 35 -17.80 -13.55 0.90
CA GLY A 35 -16.70 -13.97 0.02
C GLY A 35 -16.84 -13.55 -1.43
N SER A 36 -17.95 -12.92 -1.84
CA SER A 36 -18.10 -12.39 -3.20
C SER A 36 -17.17 -11.19 -3.43
N PRO A 37 -16.61 -10.98 -4.63
CA PRO A 37 -15.76 -9.82 -4.89
C PRO A 37 -16.58 -8.52 -4.78
N LYS A 38 -16.01 -7.49 -4.13
CA LYS A 38 -16.59 -6.14 -4.20
C LYS A 38 -16.56 -5.66 -5.64
N ARG A 39 -17.63 -4.98 -6.06
CA ARG A 39 -17.80 -4.52 -7.45
C ARG A 39 -16.73 -3.52 -7.89
N TYR A 40 -16.29 -2.66 -6.98
CA TYR A 40 -15.31 -1.61 -7.25
C TYR A 40 -14.18 -1.69 -6.24
N PRO A 41 -12.94 -1.42 -6.66
CA PRO A 41 -11.82 -1.34 -5.74
C PRO A 41 -11.93 -0.08 -4.86
N GLU A 42 -11.29 -0.12 -3.69
CA GLU A 42 -11.22 1.02 -2.77
C GLU A 42 -9.90 1.77 -2.94
N GLU A 43 -9.94 3.12 -2.96
CA GLU A 43 -8.73 3.94 -3.00
C GLU A 43 -8.04 3.93 -1.62
N ILE A 44 -6.75 3.63 -1.60
CA ILE A 44 -5.91 3.68 -0.42
C ILE A 44 -4.66 4.53 -0.67
N SER A 45 -4.06 5.02 0.41
CA SER A 45 -2.75 5.67 0.38
C SER A 45 -1.71 4.71 0.96
N ILE A 46 -0.65 4.46 0.19
CA ILE A 46 0.47 3.61 0.61
C ILE A 46 1.75 4.43 0.76
N PHE A 47 2.64 3.95 1.63
CA PHE A 47 3.96 4.54 1.82
C PHE A 47 4.95 3.84 0.89
N PRO A 48 5.56 4.54 -0.08
CA PRO A 48 6.62 3.97 -0.91
C PRO A 48 7.86 3.63 -0.06
N SER A 49 8.57 2.59 -0.47
CA SER A 49 9.90 2.29 0.07
C SER A 49 10.87 3.43 -0.23
N ARG A 50 11.97 3.51 0.53
CA ARG A 50 13.01 4.52 0.33
C ARG A 50 14.30 3.88 -0.18
N ASP A 51 15.05 4.62 -0.99
CA ASP A 51 16.41 4.23 -1.40
C ASP A 51 17.43 4.44 -0.28
N LYS A 52 18.71 4.17 -0.57
CA LYS A 52 19.82 4.33 0.38
C LYS A 52 20.05 5.78 0.79
N ASP A 53 19.66 6.73 -0.06
CA ASP A 53 19.79 8.17 0.18
C ASP A 53 18.54 8.73 0.88
N GLY A 54 17.55 7.88 1.17
CA GLY A 54 16.31 8.22 1.87
C GLY A 54 15.22 8.79 0.97
N ASN A 55 15.40 8.81 -0.35
CA ASN A 55 14.39 9.27 -1.30
C ASN A 55 13.31 8.20 -1.51
N PRO A 56 12.03 8.58 -1.60
CA PRO A 56 10.95 7.64 -1.86
C PRO A 56 11.03 7.08 -3.29
N ILE A 57 10.90 5.76 -3.43
CA ILE A 57 10.87 5.04 -4.70
C ILE A 57 9.40 4.76 -5.05
N PRO A 58 8.82 5.42 -6.06
CA PRO A 58 7.43 5.16 -6.44
C PRO A 58 7.27 3.73 -6.96
N TYR A 59 6.20 3.07 -6.55
CA TYR A 59 5.77 1.83 -7.16
C TYR A 59 5.39 2.09 -8.62
N GLN A 60 5.82 1.21 -9.51
CA GLN A 60 5.49 1.30 -10.92
C GLN A 60 4.03 0.92 -11.16
N LYS A 61 3.49 1.32 -12.31
CA LYS A 61 2.13 0.92 -12.69
C LYS A 61 2.04 -0.59 -12.85
N GLY A 62 0.92 -1.16 -12.40
CA GLY A 62 0.63 -2.58 -12.55
C GLY A 62 -0.09 -3.18 -11.36
N GLU A 63 -0.16 -4.50 -11.36
CA GLU A 63 -0.76 -5.29 -10.28
C GLU A 63 0.29 -5.79 -9.29
N TYR A 64 -0.11 -5.80 -8.03
CA TYR A 64 0.71 -6.19 -6.89
C TYR A 64 -0.08 -7.13 -5.96
N TYR A 65 0.67 -7.94 -5.22
CA TYR A 65 0.17 -8.66 -4.05
C TYR A 65 0.56 -7.92 -2.78
N LEU A 66 -0.32 -7.98 -1.77
CA LEU A 66 0.03 -7.61 -0.40
C LEU A 66 1.05 -8.61 0.15
N ASP A 67 2.14 -8.11 0.69
CA ASP A 67 3.22 -8.91 1.28
C ASP A 67 2.89 -9.27 2.75
N ASP A 68 3.28 -10.47 3.19
CA ASP A 68 3.08 -10.94 4.56
C ASP A 68 3.78 -10.04 5.59
N THR A 69 4.87 -9.38 5.19
CA THR A 69 5.57 -8.37 6.00
C THR A 69 4.72 -7.13 6.31
N SER A 70 3.54 -7.00 5.71
CA SER A 70 2.57 -5.96 6.05
C SER A 70 1.85 -6.24 7.38
N PHE A 71 1.89 -7.48 7.85
CA PHE A 71 1.20 -7.90 9.05
C PHE A 71 2.16 -8.05 10.23
N VAL A 72 1.70 -7.61 11.41
CA VAL A 72 2.41 -7.76 12.67
C VAL A 72 1.45 -8.30 13.73
N VAL A 73 1.97 -9.03 14.71
CA VAL A 73 1.19 -9.42 15.89
C VAL A 73 1.50 -8.44 17.00
N GLU A 74 0.50 -7.64 17.38
CA GLU A 74 0.61 -6.70 18.49
C GLU A 74 -0.43 -7.05 19.56
N ARG A 75 0.05 -7.25 20.80
CA ARG A 75 -0.79 -7.59 21.98
C ARG A 75 -1.71 -8.80 21.75
N GLY A 76 -1.23 -9.79 20.99
CA GLY A 76 -1.97 -11.02 20.70
C GLY A 76 -2.97 -10.92 19.54
N PHE A 77 -3.05 -9.78 18.84
CA PHE A 77 -3.91 -9.58 17.68
C PHE A 77 -3.07 -9.38 16.42
N LEU A 78 -3.49 -10.01 15.32
CA LEU A 78 -2.93 -9.72 14.00
C LEU A 78 -3.41 -8.34 13.54
N GLN A 79 -2.48 -7.47 13.19
CA GLN A 79 -2.75 -6.12 12.74
C GLN A 79 -2.05 -5.84 11.41
N LEU A 80 -2.69 -5.04 10.57
CA LEU A 80 -2.07 -4.48 9.38
C LEU A 80 -1.28 -3.23 9.78
N ASN A 81 0.02 -3.21 9.47
CA ASN A 81 0.90 -2.08 9.73
C ASN A 81 1.15 -1.29 8.43
N PHE A 82 2.40 -1.13 8.00
CA PHE A 82 2.71 -0.56 6.69
C PHE A 82 2.35 -1.55 5.59
N VAL A 83 1.58 -1.10 4.62
CA VAL A 83 1.23 -1.87 3.42
C VAL A 83 2.48 -2.03 2.56
N ASN A 84 3.09 -3.21 2.61
CA ASN A 84 4.19 -3.63 1.77
C ASN A 84 3.62 -4.45 0.61
N ILE A 85 4.10 -4.18 -0.61
CA ILE A 85 3.55 -4.81 -1.81
C ILE A 85 4.65 -5.33 -2.73
N SER A 86 4.39 -6.51 -3.29
CA SER A 86 5.29 -7.20 -4.21
C SER A 86 4.63 -7.30 -5.59
N LYS A 87 5.38 -6.97 -6.64
CA LYS A 87 4.82 -6.93 -8.01
C LYS A 87 4.36 -8.33 -8.42
N LYS A 88 3.16 -8.44 -9.00
CA LYS A 88 2.74 -9.70 -9.61
C LYS A 88 3.61 -9.94 -10.83
N ASN A 89 4.45 -10.97 -10.78
CA ASN A 89 5.12 -11.45 -11.98
C ASN A 89 4.07 -12.12 -12.87
N LYS A 90 4.10 -11.83 -14.17
CA LYS A 90 3.28 -12.52 -15.16
C LYS A 90 3.76 -13.96 -15.32
#